data_AF-A0A8S3Z5V8-F1
#
_entry.id   AF-A0A8S3Z5V8-F1
#
_cell.length_a   1.000
_cell.length_b   1.000
_cell.length_c   1.000
_cell.angle_alpha   90.00
_cell.angle_beta   90.00
_cell.angle_gamma   90.00
#
_symmetry.space_group_name_H-M   'P 1'
#
loop_
_entity.id
_entity.type
_entity.pdbx_description
1 polymer ?
#
loop_
_entity_poly.entity_id
_entity_poly.type
_entity_poly.pdbx_seq_one_letter_code
_entity_poly.pdbx_strand_id
1 'polypeptide(L)'
;TGSMHTWIRRKSLRISEVWSGFVVYLWRLGQIHIYKVMTFTVIVVAVSEVSALTAVYVFLIALLMPIPHTSRLLGQLLLLWTAVIILVKMVFELNITDPYFWSTTCYWGNESVKLNLKENSAWLGFKTYKPEVMSVHRYLGLYMLVVALIVFDSIIRYHQKQYYAKPGVRRPKKGILFPKIRRFDADKNVVSCIKYFANYFFYKFGLECCYIMTAIVVMFRVDFIAVIYIFIVAVLLMLSRRTVAKLWVLYKLTLSLILAVEFLLVLGFPKGSCIRYPWSEDTGISKNLRHWLYLPAYYDRPKSNKLIVDYAQLLFVSLQAFVFNIESKYESMEDYGGGDNADILEDVEMNLPIPYKDFTLEQKSAIETIKFNVFENMYWVTMAIIFITGATRINVFSFFYVMAVFIFMWFGKQVYVKPLRKLLRMWNFLIAYCILVLFLKTLLQLVGCVYVNTLVNKHQCWIVQLFGVQCLLSDNVIGNSKCVVEHDDAGLAWDVVCLTFLLMQRRIYSSHYFRHTSETIQAQNNLVAKGAEIINRILIRQVHKRNEEERQLLMKIKQQMRDLKTKQAKLKKDYHEPEEHFQAIRAGDYYLLEYDQNEPQKSAVPPQAESKVD
;
A
#
# COMPACT_ATOMS: atom_id res chain seq x y z
N THR A 1 21.52 29.02 -45.19
CA THR A 1 20.11 28.85 -44.74
C THR A 1 19.53 27.45 -44.99
N GLY A 2 19.93 26.71 -46.04
CA GLY A 2 19.40 25.36 -46.35
C GLY A 2 19.71 24.24 -45.33
N SER A 3 20.87 24.26 -44.68
CA SER A 3 21.26 23.23 -43.68
C SER A 3 20.36 23.23 -42.42
N MET A 4 20.01 24.41 -41.91
CA MET A 4 19.16 24.54 -40.73
C MET A 4 17.70 24.11 -41.01
N HIS A 5 17.18 24.43 -42.20
CA HIS A 5 15.82 24.03 -42.59
C HIS A 5 15.67 22.51 -42.77
N THR A 6 16.71 21.85 -43.33
CA THR A 6 16.72 20.38 -43.45
C THR A 6 16.91 19.69 -42.09
N TRP A 7 17.70 20.27 -41.18
CA TRP A 7 17.84 19.78 -39.80
C TRP A 7 16.53 19.90 -39.01
N ILE A 8 15.84 21.05 -39.08
CA ILE A 8 14.52 21.25 -38.43
C ILE A 8 13.50 20.26 -38.99
N ARG A 9 13.45 20.06 -40.32
CA ARG A 9 12.52 19.10 -40.94
C ARG A 9 12.78 17.67 -40.48
N ARG A 10 14.04 17.22 -40.41
CA ARG A 10 14.38 15.87 -39.89
C ARG A 10 14.01 15.72 -38.41
N LYS A 11 14.27 16.74 -37.59
CA LYS A 11 13.93 16.72 -36.17
C LYS A 11 12.41 16.71 -35.95
N SER A 12 11.67 17.49 -36.73
CA SER A 12 10.20 17.52 -36.75
C SER A 12 9.59 16.18 -37.17
N LEU A 13 10.11 15.54 -38.22
CA LEU A 13 9.65 14.21 -38.65
C LEU A 13 9.89 13.15 -37.57
N ARG A 14 11.07 13.15 -36.93
CA ARG A 14 11.38 12.23 -35.83
C ARG A 14 10.47 12.46 -34.61
N ILE A 15 10.18 13.72 -34.27
CA ILE A 15 9.22 14.06 -33.20
C ILE A 15 7.82 13.59 -33.58
N SER A 16 7.38 13.81 -34.83
CA SER A 16 6.08 13.36 -35.33
C SER A 16 5.94 11.84 -35.28
N GLU A 17 7.00 11.09 -35.59
CA GLU A 17 7.00 9.63 -35.52
C GLU A 17 6.89 9.14 -34.07
N VAL A 18 7.68 9.69 -33.15
CA VAL A 18 7.59 9.37 -31.72
C VAL A 18 6.22 9.74 -31.16
N TRP A 19 5.69 10.91 -31.53
CA TRP A 19 4.36 11.37 -31.15
C TRP A 19 3.27 10.43 -31.68
N SER A 20 3.36 10.01 -32.94
CA SER A 20 2.40 9.06 -33.52
C SER A 20 2.36 7.73 -32.77
N GLY A 21 3.53 7.20 -32.38
CA GLY A 21 3.62 6.00 -31.54
C GLY A 21 3.02 6.21 -30.16
N PHE A 22 3.32 7.33 -29.51
CA PHE A 22 2.77 7.69 -28.20
C PHE A 22 1.24 7.84 -28.23
N VAL A 23 0.69 8.47 -29.27
CA VAL A 23 -0.76 8.65 -29.46
C VAL A 23 -1.47 7.30 -29.59
N VAL A 24 -0.90 6.31 -30.28
CA VAL A 24 -1.47 4.96 -30.34
C VAL A 24 -1.60 4.34 -28.95
N TYR A 25 -0.59 4.51 -28.08
CA TYR A 25 -0.65 4.02 -26.70
C TYR A 25 -1.66 4.80 -25.86
N LEU A 26 -1.78 6.12 -26.03
CA LEU A 26 -2.80 6.93 -25.34
C LEU A 26 -4.23 6.49 -25.69
N TRP A 27 -4.52 6.31 -26.98
CA TRP A 27 -5.84 5.81 -27.40
C TRP A 27 -6.12 4.43 -26.84
N ARG A 28 -5.09 3.59 -26.69
CA ARG A 28 -5.23 2.26 -26.11
C ARG A 28 -5.47 2.31 -24.60
N LEU A 29 -4.77 3.18 -23.89
CA LEU A 29 -5.00 3.44 -22.46
C LEU A 29 -6.43 3.94 -22.24
N GLY A 30 -6.87 4.89 -23.06
CA GLY A 30 -8.25 5.37 -23.09
C GLY A 30 -9.24 4.22 -23.25
N GLN A 31 -9.04 3.34 -24.23
CA GLN A 31 -9.93 2.20 -24.47
C GLN A 31 -10.07 1.25 -23.26
N ILE A 32 -9.01 1.09 -22.45
CA ILE A 32 -9.00 0.20 -21.29
C ILE A 32 -9.64 0.86 -20.06
N HIS A 33 -9.38 2.15 -19.84
CA HIS A 33 -9.74 2.83 -18.58
C HIS A 33 -10.96 3.75 -18.67
N ILE A 34 -11.38 4.18 -19.85
CA ILE A 34 -12.46 5.17 -20.00
C ILE A 34 -13.78 4.72 -19.35
N TYR A 35 -14.11 3.43 -19.46
CA TYR A 35 -15.30 2.88 -18.82
C TYR A 35 -15.28 3.06 -17.30
N LYS A 36 -14.11 2.88 -16.66
CA LYS A 36 -13.95 3.03 -15.21
C LYS A 36 -14.11 4.49 -14.78
N VAL A 37 -13.56 5.40 -15.59
CA VAL A 37 -13.69 6.86 -15.39
C VAL A 37 -15.15 7.27 -15.52
N MET A 38 -15.83 6.82 -16.57
CA MET A 38 -17.25 7.08 -16.80
C MET A 38 -18.12 6.62 -15.63
N THR A 39 -18.02 5.36 -15.21
CA THR A 39 -18.83 4.84 -14.10
C THR A 39 -18.46 5.51 -12.76
N PHE A 40 -17.19 5.86 -12.55
CA PHE A 40 -16.78 6.65 -11.38
C PHE A 40 -17.42 8.04 -11.36
N THR A 41 -17.38 8.77 -12.48
CA THR A 41 -18.00 10.10 -12.58
C THR A 41 -19.49 10.03 -12.32
N VAL A 42 -20.19 9.03 -12.87
CA VAL A 42 -21.64 8.85 -12.64
C VAL A 42 -21.95 8.63 -11.15
N ILE A 43 -21.15 7.84 -10.43
CA ILE A 43 -21.30 7.67 -8.98
C ILE A 43 -21.03 8.97 -8.23
N VAL A 44 -19.99 9.72 -8.62
CA VAL A 44 -19.71 11.04 -8.03
C VAL A 44 -20.90 11.99 -8.24
N VAL A 45 -21.53 11.99 -9.41
CA VAL A 45 -22.77 12.77 -9.65
C VAL A 45 -23.90 12.29 -8.72
N ALA A 46 -24.13 10.98 -8.62
CA ALA A 46 -25.21 10.43 -7.80
C ALA A 46 -25.03 10.70 -6.30
N VAL A 47 -23.78 10.76 -5.84
CA VAL A 47 -23.43 11.06 -4.45
C VAL A 47 -23.49 12.56 -4.14
N SER A 48 -23.11 13.41 -5.11
CA SER A 48 -23.17 14.87 -4.98
C SER A 48 -24.62 15.37 -4.91
N GLU A 49 -25.51 14.74 -5.67
CA GLU A 49 -26.93 15.02 -5.68
C GLU A 49 -27.73 13.73 -5.46
N VAL A 50 -27.96 13.39 -4.20
CA VAL A 50 -28.79 12.24 -3.84
C VAL A 50 -30.25 12.55 -4.15
N SER A 51 -30.83 11.80 -5.09
CA SER A 51 -32.20 11.97 -5.56
C SER A 51 -32.75 10.68 -6.17
N ALA A 52 -34.06 10.60 -6.36
CA ALA A 52 -34.69 9.47 -7.05
C ALA A 52 -34.18 9.32 -8.50
N LEU A 53 -33.93 10.43 -9.20
CA LEU A 53 -33.37 10.42 -10.55
C LEU A 53 -31.96 9.83 -10.59
N THR A 54 -31.12 10.16 -9.61
CA THR A 54 -29.76 9.61 -9.51
C THR A 54 -29.72 8.19 -8.96
N ALA A 55 -30.77 7.72 -8.29
CA ALA A 55 -30.90 6.33 -7.85
C ALA A 55 -30.83 5.34 -9.03
N VAL A 56 -31.49 5.68 -10.13
CA VAL A 56 -31.49 4.86 -11.35
C VAL A 56 -30.07 4.64 -11.89
N TYR A 57 -29.17 5.64 -11.78
CA TYR A 57 -27.76 5.43 -12.14
C TYR A 57 -27.09 4.35 -11.30
N VAL A 58 -27.29 4.40 -9.98
CA VAL A 58 -26.67 3.44 -9.07
C VAL A 58 -27.23 2.04 -9.29
N PHE A 59 -28.54 1.91 -9.54
CA PHE A 59 -29.14 0.62 -9.90
C PHE A 59 -28.62 0.07 -11.22
N LEU A 60 -28.51 0.90 -12.27
CA LEU A 60 -27.96 0.48 -13.56
C LEU A 60 -26.51 0.02 -13.41
N ILE A 61 -25.69 0.75 -12.64
CA ILE A 61 -24.30 0.37 -12.37
C ILE A 61 -24.25 -0.92 -11.55
N ALA A 62 -24.98 -1.01 -10.44
CA ALA A 62 -25.02 -2.20 -9.60
C ALA A 62 -25.44 -3.43 -10.42
N LEU A 63 -26.50 -3.34 -11.23
CA LEU A 63 -26.98 -4.48 -12.01
C LEU A 63 -26.02 -4.89 -13.14
N LEU A 64 -25.55 -3.92 -13.95
CA LEU A 64 -24.87 -4.23 -15.20
C LEU A 64 -23.35 -4.33 -15.06
N MET A 65 -22.72 -3.64 -14.11
CA MET A 65 -21.27 -3.66 -13.93
C MET A 65 -20.70 -5.04 -13.55
N PRO A 66 -21.34 -5.84 -12.68
CA PRO A 66 -20.85 -7.17 -12.33
C PRO A 66 -20.89 -8.15 -13.51
N ILE A 67 -21.74 -7.91 -14.50
CA ILE A 67 -21.94 -8.80 -15.63
C ILE A 67 -20.86 -8.51 -16.69
N PRO A 68 -20.16 -9.52 -17.21
CA PRO A 68 -19.17 -9.29 -18.25
C PRO A 68 -19.88 -8.92 -19.58
N HIS A 69 -19.22 -8.12 -20.42
CA HIS A 69 -19.68 -7.72 -21.77
C HIS A 69 -20.87 -6.74 -21.87
N THR A 70 -21.52 -6.39 -20.76
CA THR A 70 -22.64 -5.42 -20.69
C THR A 70 -22.21 -3.96 -20.67
N SER A 71 -20.90 -3.66 -20.65
CA SER A 71 -20.41 -2.27 -20.52
C SER A 71 -20.88 -1.31 -21.61
N ARG A 72 -21.14 -1.82 -22.83
CA ARG A 72 -21.72 -1.02 -23.92
C ARG A 72 -23.19 -0.68 -23.65
N LEU A 73 -23.97 -1.68 -23.23
CA LEU A 73 -25.37 -1.52 -22.88
C LEU A 73 -25.52 -0.53 -21.73
N LEU A 74 -24.67 -0.65 -20.70
CA LEU A 74 -24.65 0.31 -19.59
C LEU A 74 -24.38 1.74 -20.08
N GLY A 75 -23.38 1.95 -20.93
CA GLY A 75 -23.10 3.29 -21.49
C GLY A 75 -24.29 3.89 -22.27
N GLN A 76 -24.99 3.08 -23.05
CA GLN A 76 -26.18 3.52 -23.80
C GLN A 76 -27.36 3.87 -22.88
N LEU A 77 -27.63 3.03 -21.89
CA LEU A 77 -28.70 3.27 -20.91
C LEU A 77 -28.42 4.50 -20.05
N LEU A 78 -27.15 4.69 -19.64
CA LEU A 78 -26.72 5.88 -18.92
C LEU A 78 -26.90 7.13 -19.77
N LEU A 79 -26.56 7.10 -21.06
CA LEU A 79 -26.75 8.26 -21.95
C LEU A 79 -28.23 8.60 -22.16
N LEU A 80 -29.08 7.58 -22.35
CA LEU A 80 -30.51 7.79 -22.48
C LEU A 80 -31.06 8.44 -21.21
N TRP A 81 -30.68 7.91 -20.04
CA TRP A 81 -31.15 8.42 -18.76
C TRP A 81 -30.60 9.82 -18.45
N THR A 82 -29.33 10.11 -18.76
CA THR A 82 -28.77 11.47 -18.60
C THR A 82 -29.53 12.48 -19.44
N ALA A 83 -29.87 12.14 -20.68
CA ALA A 83 -30.67 13.00 -21.56
C ALA A 83 -32.05 13.27 -20.97
N VAL A 84 -32.73 12.23 -20.44
CA VAL A 84 -34.02 12.39 -19.74
C VAL A 84 -33.87 13.30 -18.52
N ILE A 85 -32.85 13.12 -17.68
CA ILE A 85 -32.64 13.99 -16.51
C ILE A 85 -32.45 15.45 -16.94
N ILE A 86 -31.60 15.71 -17.95
CA ILE A 86 -31.35 17.07 -18.43
C ILE A 86 -32.65 17.71 -18.93
N LEU A 87 -33.43 16.98 -19.75
CA LEU A 87 -34.70 17.48 -20.27
C LEU A 87 -35.69 17.79 -19.15
N VAL A 88 -35.92 16.86 -18.23
CA VAL A 88 -36.90 17.05 -17.15
C VAL A 88 -36.47 18.18 -16.21
N LYS A 89 -35.17 18.31 -15.90
CA LYS A 89 -34.64 19.43 -15.12
C LYS A 89 -34.83 20.77 -15.82
N MET A 90 -34.56 20.84 -17.13
CA MET A 90 -34.78 22.06 -17.92
C MET A 90 -36.26 22.43 -18.00
N VAL A 91 -37.16 21.45 -18.12
CA VAL A 91 -38.61 21.69 -18.13
C VAL A 91 -39.11 22.15 -16.76
N PHE A 92 -38.58 21.62 -15.66
CA PHE A 92 -38.95 22.05 -14.30
C PHE A 92 -38.53 23.50 -14.02
N GLU A 93 -37.51 24.02 -14.69
CA GLU A 93 -37.13 25.44 -14.60
C GLU A 93 -38.10 26.36 -15.35
N LEU A 94 -38.88 25.84 -16.31
CA LEU A 94 -39.97 26.61 -16.89
C LEU A 94 -41.02 26.79 -15.79
N ASN A 95 -41.53 28.01 -15.63
CA ASN A 95 -42.47 28.42 -14.57
C ASN A 95 -43.89 27.82 -14.75
N ILE A 96 -43.96 26.55 -15.15
CA ILE A 96 -45.15 25.75 -15.51
C ILE A 96 -45.63 24.96 -14.27
N THR A 97 -44.78 24.74 -13.27
CA THR A 97 -45.14 23.96 -12.08
C THR A 97 -45.66 24.83 -10.95
N ASP A 98 -46.95 24.69 -10.61
CA ASP A 98 -47.53 25.39 -9.47
C ASP A 98 -46.90 24.94 -8.12
N PRO A 99 -46.52 25.88 -7.24
CA PRO A 99 -46.00 25.62 -5.90
C PRO A 99 -46.86 24.71 -5.01
N TYR A 100 -48.17 24.70 -5.26
CA TYR A 100 -49.15 24.03 -4.42
C TYR A 100 -49.08 22.50 -4.51
N PHE A 101 -48.79 21.94 -5.70
CA PHE A 101 -48.76 20.49 -5.91
C PHE A 101 -47.66 19.76 -5.15
N TRP A 102 -46.60 20.44 -4.73
CA TRP A 102 -45.50 19.79 -4.01
C TRP A 102 -45.42 20.13 -2.53
N SER A 103 -46.22 21.08 -2.04
CA SER A 103 -46.33 21.32 -0.61
C SER A 103 -47.25 20.28 0.01
N THR A 104 -46.78 19.58 1.05
CA THR A 104 -47.59 18.60 1.77
C THR A 104 -47.49 18.90 3.26
N THR A 105 -48.62 18.98 3.94
CA THR A 105 -48.66 19.15 5.39
C THR A 105 -48.75 17.77 6.03
N CYS A 106 -47.71 17.38 6.77
CA CYS A 106 -47.72 16.11 7.49
C CYS A 106 -48.18 16.34 8.93
N TYR A 107 -49.02 15.43 9.41
CA TYR A 107 -49.51 15.40 10.78
C TYR A 107 -48.79 14.28 11.53
N TRP A 108 -47.94 14.63 12.50
CA TRP A 108 -47.28 13.67 13.37
C TRP A 108 -47.78 13.90 14.80
N GLY A 109 -48.85 13.19 15.19
CA GLY A 109 -49.52 13.43 16.47
C GLY A 109 -50.28 14.76 16.46
N ASN A 110 -50.15 15.55 17.53
CA ASN A 110 -50.80 16.86 17.68
C ASN A 110 -50.02 18.01 17.02
N GLU A 111 -48.82 17.76 16.51
CA GLU A 111 -48.01 18.76 15.82
C GLU A 111 -48.20 18.68 14.30
N SER A 112 -48.61 19.80 13.70
CA SER A 112 -48.65 19.96 12.25
C SER A 112 -47.29 20.44 11.75
N VAL A 113 -46.56 19.58 11.05
CA VAL A 113 -45.31 19.97 10.39
C VAL A 113 -45.62 20.21 8.92
N LYS A 114 -45.68 21.49 8.52
CA LYS A 114 -45.80 21.85 7.11
C LYS A 114 -44.47 21.57 6.41
N LEU A 115 -44.43 20.60 5.50
CA LEU A 115 -43.27 20.33 4.66
C LEU A 115 -43.40 21.15 3.37
N ASN A 116 -42.37 21.94 3.10
CA ASN A 116 -42.36 22.89 1.99
C ASN A 116 -42.19 22.20 0.64
N LEU A 117 -42.74 22.80 -0.43
CA LEU A 117 -42.54 22.46 -1.86
C LEU A 117 -41.11 22.05 -2.22
N LYS A 118 -40.12 22.76 -1.65
CA LYS A 118 -38.68 22.54 -1.90
C LYS A 118 -38.17 21.18 -1.43
N GLU A 119 -38.83 20.56 -0.47
CA GLU A 119 -38.34 19.33 0.15
C GLU A 119 -38.75 18.07 -0.63
N ASN A 120 -39.96 18.08 -1.20
CA ASN A 120 -40.47 17.00 -2.04
C ASN A 120 -39.87 17.03 -3.45
N SER A 121 -39.79 18.22 -4.06
CA SER A 121 -39.09 18.42 -5.33
C SER A 121 -37.62 18.03 -5.24
N ALA A 122 -36.93 18.40 -4.15
CA ALA A 122 -35.53 18.04 -3.94
C ALA A 122 -35.30 16.53 -3.75
N TRP A 123 -36.26 15.76 -3.23
CA TRP A 123 -36.15 14.31 -3.14
C TRP A 123 -36.16 13.64 -4.52
N LEU A 124 -37.00 14.12 -5.44
CA LEU A 124 -36.96 13.68 -6.84
C LEU A 124 -35.70 14.14 -7.57
N GLY A 125 -35.12 15.27 -7.16
CA GLY A 125 -33.90 15.84 -7.75
C GLY A 125 -34.14 17.16 -8.48
N PHE A 126 -35.29 17.79 -8.26
CA PHE A 126 -35.63 19.10 -8.79
C PHE A 126 -35.34 20.17 -7.74
N LYS A 127 -34.54 21.17 -8.11
CA LYS A 127 -34.26 22.33 -7.25
C LYS A 127 -34.41 23.58 -8.09
N THR A 128 -35.39 24.41 -7.77
CA THR A 128 -35.63 25.67 -8.47
C THR A 128 -34.42 26.59 -8.31
N TYR A 129 -33.94 27.11 -9.44
CA TYR A 129 -32.85 28.05 -9.50
C TYR A 129 -33.13 29.35 -8.73
N LYS A 130 -32.10 29.85 -8.02
CA LYS A 130 -32.07 31.24 -7.54
C LYS A 130 -30.85 31.94 -8.17
N PRO A 131 -31.03 33.06 -8.90
CA PRO A 131 -29.96 33.72 -9.65
C PRO A 131 -28.79 34.24 -8.81
N GLU A 132 -28.99 34.43 -7.51
CA GLU A 132 -27.99 35.04 -6.61
C GLU A 132 -26.90 34.08 -6.10
N VAL A 133 -27.05 32.75 -6.25
CA VAL A 133 -26.21 31.77 -5.51
C VAL A 133 -25.53 30.74 -6.41
N MET A 134 -26.02 30.48 -7.62
CA MET A 134 -25.46 29.44 -8.49
C MET A 134 -25.67 29.79 -9.96
N SER A 135 -24.86 29.26 -10.88
CA SER A 135 -25.10 29.34 -12.32
C SER A 135 -25.79 28.05 -12.80
N VAL A 136 -26.70 28.15 -13.78
CA VAL A 136 -27.33 26.99 -14.44
C VAL A 136 -26.26 26.02 -14.97
N HIS A 137 -25.13 26.57 -15.43
CA HIS A 137 -23.96 25.80 -15.84
C HIS A 137 -23.39 24.92 -14.72
N ARG A 138 -23.38 25.38 -13.46
CA ARG A 138 -22.91 24.57 -12.33
C ARG A 138 -23.91 23.50 -11.90
N TYR A 139 -25.22 23.77 -12.06
CA TYR A 139 -26.28 22.80 -11.75
C TYR A 139 -26.33 21.63 -12.76
N LEU A 140 -26.18 21.92 -14.06
CA LEU A 140 -26.17 20.91 -15.12
C LEU A 140 -24.77 20.43 -15.52
N GLY A 141 -23.71 21.11 -15.10
CA GLY A 141 -22.34 20.89 -15.55
C GLY A 141 -21.84 19.46 -15.30
N LEU A 142 -22.21 18.85 -14.17
CA LEU A 142 -21.86 17.46 -13.87
C LEU A 142 -22.57 16.47 -14.81
N TYR A 143 -23.83 16.72 -15.17
CA TYR A 143 -24.57 15.88 -16.13
C TYR A 143 -24.03 16.05 -17.56
N MET A 144 -23.66 17.28 -17.94
CA MET A 144 -22.98 17.55 -19.21
C MET A 144 -21.61 16.86 -19.29
N LEU A 145 -20.86 16.83 -18.18
CA LEU A 145 -19.61 16.09 -18.08
C LEU A 145 -19.83 14.59 -18.29
N VAL A 146 -20.89 14.01 -17.71
CA VAL A 146 -21.24 12.59 -17.93
C VAL A 146 -21.53 12.34 -19.41
N VAL A 147 -22.35 13.18 -20.06
CA VAL A 147 -22.64 13.07 -21.50
C VAL A 147 -21.35 13.15 -22.33
N ALA A 148 -20.48 14.13 -22.04
CA ALA A 148 -19.21 14.31 -22.72
C ALA A 148 -18.31 13.07 -22.60
N LEU A 149 -18.24 12.45 -21.40
CA LEU A 149 -17.47 11.23 -21.19
C LEU A 149 -18.04 10.00 -21.91
N ILE A 150 -19.36 9.87 -21.99
CA ILE A 150 -20.00 8.76 -22.73
C ILE A 150 -19.79 8.91 -24.25
N VAL A 151 -19.93 10.14 -24.75
CA VAL A 151 -19.61 10.46 -26.16
C VAL A 151 -18.14 10.18 -26.43
N PHE A 152 -17.24 10.57 -25.52
CA PHE A 152 -15.82 10.31 -25.64
C PHE A 152 -15.48 8.80 -25.61
N ASP A 153 -16.14 7.99 -24.77
CA ASP A 153 -16.04 6.52 -24.80
C ASP A 153 -16.45 5.98 -26.18
N SER A 154 -17.55 6.49 -26.74
CA SER A 154 -18.02 6.09 -28.08
C SER A 154 -17.01 6.46 -29.17
N ILE A 155 -16.43 7.67 -29.11
CA ILE A 155 -15.37 8.13 -30.01
C ILE A 155 -14.14 7.22 -29.92
N ILE A 156 -13.65 6.92 -28.71
CA ILE A 156 -12.50 6.02 -28.51
C ILE A 156 -12.79 4.64 -29.11
N ARG A 157 -13.96 4.06 -28.83
CA ARG A 157 -14.34 2.74 -29.36
C ARG A 157 -14.41 2.74 -30.88
N TYR A 158 -14.97 3.80 -31.48
CA TYR A 158 -15.07 3.94 -32.92
C TYR A 158 -13.69 4.11 -33.57
N HIS A 159 -12.87 5.04 -33.04
CA HIS A 159 -11.50 5.25 -33.49
C HIS A 159 -10.67 3.97 -33.42
N GLN A 160 -10.77 3.22 -32.32
CA GLN A 160 -10.10 1.93 -32.18
C GLN A 160 -10.62 0.88 -33.17
N LYS A 161 -11.93 0.84 -33.43
CA LYS A 161 -12.51 -0.05 -34.46
C LYS A 161 -11.92 0.26 -35.84
N GLN A 162 -11.80 1.53 -36.20
CA GLN A 162 -11.19 1.98 -37.46
C GLN A 162 -9.69 1.66 -37.51
N TYR A 163 -8.96 1.86 -36.40
CA TYR A 163 -7.54 1.54 -36.30
C TYR A 163 -7.27 0.04 -36.54
N TYR A 164 -8.10 -0.83 -35.97
CA TYR A 164 -7.98 -2.29 -36.18
C TYR A 164 -8.50 -2.78 -37.53
N ALA A 165 -9.24 -1.96 -38.29
CA ALA A 165 -9.67 -2.32 -39.64
C ALA A 165 -8.55 -2.16 -40.68
N LYS A 166 -7.44 -1.50 -40.32
CA LYS A 166 -6.28 -1.36 -41.21
C LYS A 166 -5.58 -2.72 -41.39
N PRO A 167 -5.15 -3.07 -42.62
CA PRO A 167 -4.45 -4.32 -42.87
C PRO A 167 -3.15 -4.40 -42.07
N GLY A 168 -2.83 -5.58 -41.53
CA GLY A 168 -1.62 -5.82 -40.73
C GLY A 168 -1.71 -5.45 -39.25
N VAL A 169 -2.83 -4.90 -38.76
CA VAL A 169 -3.01 -4.53 -37.33
C VAL A 169 -3.89 -5.55 -36.61
N ARG A 170 -3.29 -6.43 -35.78
CA ARG A 170 -4.04 -7.36 -34.94
C ARG A 170 -4.56 -6.69 -33.68
N ARG A 171 -5.84 -6.89 -33.35
CA ARG A 171 -6.45 -6.38 -32.11
C ARG A 171 -5.82 -7.05 -30.88
N PRO A 172 -5.19 -6.30 -29.96
CA PRO A 172 -4.67 -6.85 -28.71
C PRO A 172 -5.81 -7.21 -27.74
N LYS A 173 -5.57 -8.22 -26.91
CA LYS A 173 -6.53 -8.73 -25.93
C LYS A 173 -6.94 -7.66 -24.92
N LYS A 174 -8.11 -7.81 -24.29
CA LYS A 174 -8.62 -6.84 -23.29
C LYS A 174 -7.58 -6.62 -22.19
N GLY A 175 -7.31 -5.35 -21.84
CA GLY A 175 -6.39 -4.99 -20.74
C GLY A 175 -4.90 -4.89 -21.10
N ILE A 176 -4.46 -5.38 -22.26
CA ILE A 176 -3.04 -5.34 -22.65
C ILE A 176 -2.70 -4.03 -23.38
N LEU A 177 -1.68 -3.30 -22.92
CA LEU A 177 -1.14 -2.09 -23.55
C LEU A 177 0.01 -2.43 -24.52
N PHE A 178 0.97 -3.25 -24.08
CA PHE A 178 2.14 -3.68 -24.87
C PHE A 178 2.03 -5.16 -25.29
N PRO A 179 1.55 -5.48 -26.50
CA PRO A 179 1.25 -6.87 -26.89
C PRO A 179 2.49 -7.76 -27.09
N LYS A 180 3.67 -7.16 -27.29
CA LYS A 180 4.92 -7.90 -27.52
C LYS A 180 5.59 -8.40 -26.23
N ILE A 181 5.13 -7.95 -25.07
CA ILE A 181 5.76 -8.26 -23.78
C ILE A 181 5.07 -9.47 -23.15
N ARG A 182 5.82 -10.55 -22.97
CA ARG A 182 5.39 -11.75 -22.23
C ARG A 182 6.12 -11.85 -20.88
N ARG A 183 5.73 -12.81 -20.06
CA ARG A 183 6.36 -13.07 -18.74
C ARG A 183 7.88 -13.25 -18.80
N PHE A 184 8.41 -13.89 -19.84
CA PHE A 184 9.85 -14.13 -20.02
C PHE A 184 10.64 -12.84 -20.27
N ASP A 185 10.02 -11.82 -20.85
CA ASP A 185 10.69 -10.54 -21.14
C ASP A 185 10.83 -9.66 -19.90
N ALA A 186 10.08 -9.94 -18.83
CA ALA A 186 10.13 -9.20 -17.58
C ALA A 186 11.51 -9.31 -16.90
N ASP A 187 12.22 -10.42 -17.12
CA ASP A 187 13.51 -10.71 -16.48
C ASP A 187 14.71 -10.15 -17.25
N LYS A 188 14.52 -9.63 -18.46
CA LYS A 188 15.63 -9.16 -19.32
C LYS A 188 16.15 -7.79 -18.94
N ASN A 189 15.26 -6.79 -18.86
CA ASN A 189 15.60 -5.38 -18.67
C ASN A 189 14.56 -4.69 -17.75
N VAL A 190 14.99 -3.66 -17.03
CA VAL A 190 14.10 -2.84 -16.17
C VAL A 190 12.93 -2.24 -16.96
N VAL A 191 13.18 -1.72 -18.17
CA VAL A 191 12.13 -1.16 -19.03
C VAL A 191 11.10 -2.22 -19.45
N SER A 192 11.56 -3.44 -19.76
CA SER A 192 10.67 -4.55 -20.10
C SER A 192 9.85 -5.00 -18.89
N CYS A 193 10.43 -4.98 -17.69
CA CYS A 193 9.75 -5.24 -16.42
C CYS A 193 8.65 -4.20 -16.14
N ILE A 194 8.93 -2.90 -16.31
CA ILE A 194 7.93 -1.84 -16.15
C ILE A 194 6.78 -2.01 -17.15
N LYS A 195 7.09 -2.32 -18.42
CA LYS A 195 6.07 -2.61 -19.44
C LYS A 195 5.24 -3.86 -19.10
N TYR A 196 5.86 -4.88 -18.52
CA TYR A 196 5.16 -6.08 -18.05
C TYR A 196 4.20 -5.75 -16.90
N PHE A 197 4.64 -4.99 -15.89
CA PHE A 197 3.75 -4.57 -14.80
C PHE A 197 2.65 -3.64 -15.31
N ALA A 198 2.92 -2.72 -16.23
CA ALA A 198 1.88 -1.87 -16.83
C ALA A 198 0.75 -2.68 -17.49
N ASN A 199 1.04 -3.86 -18.04
CA ASN A 199 0.04 -4.77 -18.59
C ASN A 199 -0.63 -5.67 -17.54
N TYR A 200 0.17 -6.28 -16.66
CA TYR A 200 -0.24 -7.44 -15.86
C TYR A 200 -0.22 -7.20 -14.34
N PHE A 201 -0.05 -5.95 -13.86
CA PHE A 201 -0.05 -5.64 -12.43
C PHE A 201 -1.31 -6.16 -11.74
N PHE A 202 -2.49 -5.76 -12.23
CA PHE A 202 -3.76 -6.22 -11.66
C PHE A 202 -4.02 -7.71 -11.91
N TYR A 203 -3.46 -8.29 -12.98
CA TYR A 203 -3.54 -9.73 -13.22
C TYR A 203 -2.73 -10.53 -12.18
N LYS A 204 -1.58 -10.02 -11.72
CA LYS A 204 -0.73 -10.70 -10.73
C LYS A 204 -1.11 -10.41 -9.27
N PHE A 205 -1.57 -9.20 -8.97
CA PHE A 205 -1.81 -8.70 -7.60
C PHE A 205 -3.27 -8.30 -7.34
N GLY A 206 -4.21 -8.65 -8.23
CA GLY A 206 -5.59 -8.15 -8.16
C GLY A 206 -6.33 -8.57 -6.89
N LEU A 207 -6.08 -9.78 -6.38
CA LEU A 207 -6.69 -10.29 -5.15
C LEU A 207 -6.19 -9.52 -3.92
N GLU A 208 -4.89 -9.28 -3.83
CA GLU A 208 -4.28 -8.46 -2.79
C GLU A 208 -4.81 -7.02 -2.84
N CYS A 209 -4.91 -6.43 -4.05
CA CYS A 209 -5.52 -5.12 -4.23
C CYS A 209 -6.99 -5.10 -3.78
N CYS A 210 -7.79 -6.14 -4.03
CA CYS A 210 -9.17 -6.21 -3.55
C CYS A 210 -9.27 -6.21 -2.02
N TYR A 211 -8.40 -6.95 -1.33
CA TYR A 211 -8.36 -6.97 0.13
C TYR A 211 -7.90 -5.63 0.72
N ILE A 212 -6.86 -5.02 0.14
CA ILE A 212 -6.41 -3.68 0.53
C ILE A 212 -7.52 -2.65 0.31
N MET A 213 -8.20 -2.68 -0.84
CA MET A 213 -9.32 -1.77 -1.10
C MET A 213 -10.45 -1.95 -0.10
N THR A 214 -10.77 -3.19 0.30
CA THR A 214 -11.80 -3.42 1.33
C THR A 214 -11.35 -2.90 2.69
N ALA A 215 -10.07 -3.04 3.05
CA ALA A 215 -9.53 -2.45 4.27
C ALA A 215 -9.57 -0.91 4.25
N ILE A 216 -9.34 -0.29 3.09
CA ILE A 216 -9.50 1.17 2.89
C ILE A 216 -10.98 1.58 3.04
N VAL A 217 -11.92 0.83 2.48
CA VAL A 217 -13.37 1.08 2.64
C VAL A 217 -13.73 1.10 4.12
N VAL A 218 -13.26 0.09 4.84
CA VAL A 218 -13.48 -0.08 6.28
C VAL A 218 -12.95 1.10 7.09
N MET A 219 -11.73 1.57 6.75
CA MET A 219 -11.10 2.73 7.37
C MET A 219 -11.93 4.01 7.19
N PHE A 220 -12.55 4.22 6.03
CA PHE A 220 -13.36 5.42 5.78
C PHE A 220 -14.81 5.30 6.28
N ARG A 221 -15.39 4.10 6.27
CA ARG A 221 -16.80 3.87 6.61
C ARG A 221 -17.04 3.83 8.12
N VAL A 222 -16.27 2.99 8.82
CA VAL A 222 -16.35 2.73 10.28
C VAL A 222 -17.80 2.61 10.81
N ASP A 223 -18.65 1.90 10.08
CA ASP A 223 -20.08 1.71 10.37
C ASP A 223 -20.46 0.21 10.33
N PHE A 224 -21.74 -0.11 10.54
CA PHE A 224 -22.23 -1.50 10.54
C PHE A 224 -21.96 -2.22 9.21
N ILE A 225 -22.03 -1.51 8.08
CA ILE A 225 -21.73 -2.10 6.76
C ILE A 225 -20.24 -2.45 6.66
N ALA A 226 -19.35 -1.62 7.20
CA ALA A 226 -17.92 -1.95 7.28
C ALA A 226 -17.68 -3.27 8.03
N VAL A 227 -18.42 -3.55 9.11
CA VAL A 227 -18.33 -4.82 9.84
C VAL A 227 -18.67 -6.02 8.95
N ILE A 228 -19.71 -5.90 8.12
CA ILE A 228 -20.09 -6.92 7.13
C ILE A 228 -18.96 -7.11 6.10
N TYR A 229 -18.37 -6.04 5.59
CA TYR A 229 -17.28 -6.12 4.62
C TYR A 229 -16.03 -6.81 5.17
N ILE A 230 -15.60 -6.48 6.39
CA ILE A 230 -14.44 -7.14 7.02
C ILE A 230 -14.75 -8.61 7.26
N PHE A 231 -15.96 -8.93 7.76
CA PHE A 231 -16.34 -10.30 8.03
C PHE A 231 -16.25 -11.18 6.78
N ILE A 232 -16.78 -10.69 5.64
CA ILE A 232 -16.69 -11.40 4.37
C ILE A 232 -15.22 -11.59 3.95
N VAL A 233 -14.40 -10.54 4.03
CA VAL A 233 -12.97 -10.64 3.66
C VAL A 233 -12.19 -11.56 4.60
N ALA A 234 -12.49 -11.56 5.90
CA ALA A 234 -11.89 -12.47 6.87
C ALA A 234 -12.15 -13.93 6.50
N VAL A 235 -13.39 -14.27 6.12
CA VAL A 235 -13.74 -15.60 5.63
C VAL A 235 -12.99 -15.93 4.33
N LEU A 236 -12.97 -15.01 3.35
CA LEU A 236 -12.29 -15.23 2.07
C LEU A 236 -10.78 -15.45 2.21
N LEU A 237 -10.13 -14.80 3.19
CA LEU A 237 -8.69 -14.93 3.42
C LEU A 237 -8.28 -16.25 4.06
N MET A 238 -9.21 -16.94 4.73
CA MET A 238 -8.98 -18.29 5.27
C MET A 238 -9.08 -19.37 4.19
N LEU A 239 -9.56 -19.03 2.99
CA LEU A 239 -9.78 -19.97 1.90
C LEU A 239 -8.62 -19.96 0.89
N SER A 240 -8.47 -21.08 0.17
CA SER A 240 -7.50 -21.17 -0.92
C SER A 240 -7.96 -20.37 -2.15
N ARG A 241 -7.02 -19.95 -3.00
CA ARG A 241 -7.32 -19.17 -4.22
C ARG A 241 -8.36 -19.86 -5.11
N ARG A 242 -8.26 -21.19 -5.27
CA ARG A 242 -9.19 -22.01 -6.07
C ARG A 242 -10.62 -21.96 -5.49
N THR A 243 -10.78 -21.99 -4.16
CA THR A 243 -12.10 -21.89 -3.51
C THR A 243 -12.65 -20.46 -3.56
N VAL A 244 -11.78 -19.45 -3.36
CA VAL A 244 -12.15 -18.03 -3.49
C VAL A 244 -12.69 -17.74 -4.89
N ALA A 245 -12.07 -18.27 -5.94
CA ALA A 245 -12.53 -18.07 -7.32
C ALA A 245 -13.98 -18.57 -7.55
N LYS A 246 -14.38 -19.67 -6.90
CA LYS A 246 -15.75 -20.20 -6.96
C LYS A 246 -16.75 -19.34 -6.20
N LEU A 247 -16.40 -18.90 -4.99
CA LEU A 247 -17.24 -18.04 -4.16
C LEU A 247 -17.29 -16.58 -4.63
N TRP A 248 -16.40 -16.19 -5.55
CA TRP A 248 -16.25 -14.81 -6.02
C TRP A 248 -17.51 -14.25 -6.67
N VAL A 249 -18.27 -15.11 -7.37
CA VAL A 249 -19.54 -14.70 -8.01
C VAL A 249 -20.54 -14.25 -6.94
N LEU A 250 -20.68 -15.04 -5.87
CA LEU A 250 -21.55 -14.70 -4.74
C LEU A 250 -21.08 -13.41 -4.07
N TYR A 251 -19.78 -13.30 -3.76
CA TYR A 251 -19.23 -12.09 -3.13
C TYR A 251 -19.51 -10.81 -3.94
N LYS A 252 -19.26 -10.86 -5.24
CA LYS A 252 -19.52 -9.75 -6.17
C LYS A 252 -21.00 -9.35 -6.21
N LEU A 253 -21.92 -10.33 -6.24
CA LEU A 253 -23.36 -10.07 -6.24
C LEU A 253 -23.81 -9.48 -4.90
N THR A 254 -23.28 -9.97 -3.78
CA THR A 254 -23.55 -9.42 -2.45
C THR A 254 -23.15 -7.94 -2.36
N LEU A 255 -21.94 -7.58 -2.81
CA LEU A 255 -21.49 -6.18 -2.81
C LEU A 255 -22.36 -5.29 -3.71
N SER A 256 -22.74 -5.82 -4.87
CA SER A 256 -23.64 -5.11 -5.78
C SER A 256 -25.00 -4.82 -5.14
N LEU A 257 -25.57 -5.79 -4.41
CA LEU A 257 -26.84 -5.63 -3.72
C LEU A 257 -26.70 -4.62 -2.57
N ILE A 258 -25.63 -4.73 -1.77
CA ILE A 258 -25.36 -3.81 -0.66
C ILE A 258 -25.25 -2.38 -1.17
N LEU A 259 -24.51 -2.11 -2.25
CA LEU A 259 -24.41 -0.76 -2.83
C LEU A 259 -25.77 -0.17 -3.24
N ALA A 260 -26.64 -0.99 -3.82
CA ALA A 260 -27.99 -0.57 -4.20
C ALA A 260 -28.87 -0.27 -2.97
N VAL A 261 -28.81 -1.13 -1.95
CA VAL A 261 -29.53 -0.93 -0.68
C VAL A 261 -29.02 0.30 0.05
N GLU A 262 -27.72 0.51 0.12
CA GLU A 262 -27.12 1.69 0.75
C GLU A 262 -27.57 2.98 0.10
N PHE A 263 -27.62 3.04 -1.24
CA PHE A 263 -28.12 4.24 -1.91
C PHE A 263 -29.57 4.53 -1.53
N LEU A 264 -30.42 3.50 -1.41
CA LEU A 264 -31.79 3.64 -0.92
C LEU A 264 -31.84 4.13 0.53
N LEU A 265 -30.93 3.67 1.40
CA LEU A 265 -30.82 4.14 2.77
C LEU A 265 -30.39 5.62 2.84
N VAL A 266 -29.55 6.09 1.92
CA VAL A 266 -29.20 7.53 1.87
C VAL A 266 -30.32 8.36 1.28
N LEU A 267 -31.02 7.86 0.26
CA LEU A 267 -32.15 8.53 -0.36
C LEU A 267 -33.33 8.70 0.61
N GLY A 268 -33.63 7.66 1.37
CA GLY A 268 -34.77 7.61 2.28
C GLY A 268 -36.12 7.71 1.55
N PHE A 269 -37.19 7.77 2.34
CA PHE A 269 -38.54 7.97 1.83
C PHE A 269 -38.76 9.43 1.44
N PRO A 270 -39.64 9.71 0.48
CA PRO A 270 -40.04 11.08 0.18
C PRO A 270 -40.69 11.69 1.42
N LYS A 271 -40.27 12.88 1.83
CA LYS A 271 -40.82 13.56 3.02
C LYS A 271 -42.34 13.76 2.94
N GLY A 272 -42.86 13.98 1.74
CA GLY A 272 -44.29 14.15 1.46
C GLY A 272 -45.14 12.89 1.66
N SER A 273 -44.55 11.70 1.80
CA SER A 273 -45.34 10.50 2.17
C SER A 273 -45.77 10.50 3.64
N CYS A 274 -45.26 11.44 4.45
CA CYS A 274 -45.53 11.56 5.89
C CYS A 274 -45.22 10.31 6.71
N ILE A 275 -44.46 9.35 6.17
CA ILE A 275 -44.10 8.12 6.87
C ILE A 275 -43.06 8.44 7.94
N ARG A 276 -43.35 8.09 9.19
CA ARG A 276 -42.42 8.26 10.30
C ARG A 276 -41.48 7.05 10.40
N TYR A 277 -40.18 7.31 10.51
CA TYR A 277 -39.20 6.24 10.75
C TYR A 277 -39.34 5.65 12.16
N PRO A 278 -39.23 4.32 12.33
CA PRO A 278 -39.31 3.67 13.64
C PRO A 278 -38.23 4.11 14.63
N TRP A 279 -37.14 4.70 14.17
CA TRP A 279 -36.00 5.17 14.97
C TRP A 279 -35.92 6.70 15.04
N SER A 280 -37.07 7.38 14.99
CA SER A 280 -37.16 8.84 15.16
C SER A 280 -36.71 9.30 16.56
N GLU A 281 -36.48 10.60 16.76
CA GLU A 281 -35.87 11.13 18.00
C GLU A 281 -36.61 10.73 19.30
N ASP A 282 -37.92 10.49 19.23
CA ASP A 282 -38.75 10.13 20.39
C ASP A 282 -38.52 8.70 20.90
N THR A 283 -37.84 7.82 20.16
CA THR A 283 -37.71 6.40 20.52
C THR A 283 -36.50 6.09 21.40
N GLY A 284 -35.80 7.10 21.91
CA GLY A 284 -34.64 6.94 22.80
C GLY A 284 -33.36 6.42 22.12
N ILE A 285 -33.36 6.28 20.79
CA ILE A 285 -32.16 5.92 20.01
C ILE A 285 -31.26 7.14 19.86
N SER A 286 -30.00 7.03 20.31
CA SER A 286 -29.04 8.13 20.19
C SER A 286 -28.70 8.40 18.73
N LYS A 287 -28.42 9.68 18.40
CA LYS A 287 -28.00 10.10 17.05
C LYS A 287 -26.78 9.32 16.57
N ASN A 288 -25.83 9.09 17.47
CA ASN A 288 -24.60 8.34 17.19
C ASN A 288 -24.87 6.88 16.81
N LEU A 289 -25.84 6.22 17.46
CA LEU A 289 -26.23 4.86 17.11
C LEU A 289 -26.87 4.81 15.71
N ARG A 290 -27.71 5.81 15.39
CA ARG A 290 -28.35 5.93 14.08
C ARG A 290 -27.32 6.10 12.95
N HIS A 291 -26.30 6.94 13.16
CA HIS A 291 -25.21 7.14 12.20
C HIS A 291 -24.32 5.90 12.05
N TRP A 292 -24.03 5.18 13.13
CA TRP A 292 -23.23 3.94 13.08
C TRP A 292 -23.98 2.80 12.37
N LEU A 293 -25.30 2.69 12.57
CA LEU A 293 -26.15 1.72 11.85
C LEU A 293 -26.45 2.13 10.39
N TYR A 294 -26.01 3.32 9.96
CA TYR A 294 -26.26 3.88 8.63
C TYR A 294 -27.75 3.98 8.26
N LEU A 295 -28.59 4.38 9.22
CA LEU A 295 -30.04 4.46 9.05
C LEU A 295 -30.49 5.80 8.42
N PRO A 296 -31.53 5.81 7.58
CA PRO A 296 -32.08 7.05 7.03
C PRO A 296 -32.73 7.92 8.10
N ALA A 297 -32.58 9.23 7.97
CA ALA A 297 -33.37 10.22 8.69
C ALA A 297 -33.66 11.43 7.81
N TYR A 298 -34.75 12.15 8.10
CA TYR A 298 -35.18 13.27 7.27
C TYR A 298 -34.31 14.53 7.39
N TYR A 299 -33.82 14.81 8.60
CA TYR A 299 -33.03 16.00 8.92
C TYR A 299 -31.54 15.70 9.00
N ASP A 300 -31.17 14.55 9.57
CA ASP A 300 -29.79 14.15 9.81
C ASP A 300 -29.42 12.95 8.93
N ARG A 301 -29.23 13.21 7.63
CA ARG A 301 -29.00 12.16 6.63
C ARG A 301 -27.61 11.54 6.78
N PRO A 302 -27.47 10.23 6.53
CA PRO A 302 -26.15 9.61 6.46
C PRO A 302 -25.32 10.25 5.33
N LYS A 303 -24.00 10.37 5.57
CA LYS A 303 -23.07 10.95 4.60
C LYS A 303 -23.04 10.11 3.31
N SER A 304 -23.41 10.71 2.18
CA SER A 304 -23.44 10.06 0.86
C SER A 304 -22.04 9.80 0.29
N ASN A 305 -21.05 10.62 0.65
CA ASN A 305 -19.65 10.52 0.17
C ASN A 305 -19.03 9.15 0.40
N LYS A 306 -19.50 8.43 1.42
CA LYS A 306 -19.02 7.08 1.76
C LYS A 306 -19.26 6.06 0.61
N LEU A 307 -20.30 6.25 -0.22
CA LEU A 307 -20.62 5.33 -1.33
C LEU A 307 -19.57 5.33 -2.45
N ILE A 308 -18.74 6.38 -2.56
CA ILE A 308 -17.68 6.44 -3.58
C ILE A 308 -16.67 5.31 -3.35
N VAL A 309 -16.32 5.06 -2.08
CA VAL A 309 -15.31 4.07 -1.71
C VAL A 309 -15.87 2.65 -1.90
N ASP A 310 -17.15 2.44 -1.63
CA ASP A 310 -17.84 1.16 -1.83
C ASP A 310 -18.00 0.82 -3.31
N TYR A 311 -18.31 1.81 -4.15
CA TYR A 311 -18.23 1.65 -5.60
C TYR A 311 -16.80 1.27 -6.04
N ALA A 312 -15.77 1.90 -5.48
CA ALA A 312 -14.38 1.54 -5.80
C ALA A 312 -14.08 0.08 -5.41
N GLN A 313 -14.59 -0.41 -4.28
CA GLN A 313 -14.51 -1.81 -3.90
C GLN A 313 -15.18 -2.73 -4.93
N LEU A 314 -16.42 -2.42 -5.32
CA LEU A 314 -17.16 -3.18 -6.33
C LEU A 314 -16.44 -3.20 -7.69
N LEU A 315 -15.81 -2.08 -8.07
CA LEU A 315 -14.99 -1.99 -9.28
C LEU A 315 -13.82 -2.96 -9.23
N PHE A 316 -13.04 -2.96 -8.15
CA PHE A 316 -11.89 -3.86 -8.00
C PHE A 316 -12.34 -5.33 -8.01
N VAL A 317 -13.42 -5.65 -7.30
CA VAL A 317 -13.98 -7.01 -7.26
C VAL A 317 -14.48 -7.48 -8.63
N SER A 318 -15.11 -6.57 -9.40
CA SER A 318 -15.56 -6.85 -10.77
C SER A 318 -14.38 -7.06 -11.74
N LEU A 319 -13.29 -6.30 -11.57
CA LEU A 319 -12.06 -6.51 -12.34
C LEU A 319 -11.38 -7.84 -11.98
N GLN A 320 -11.37 -8.22 -10.70
CA GLN A 320 -10.78 -9.48 -10.27
C GLN A 320 -11.62 -10.69 -10.74
N ALA A 321 -12.94 -10.54 -10.88
CA ALA A 321 -13.79 -11.56 -11.49
C ALA A 321 -13.40 -11.85 -12.95
N PHE A 322 -12.99 -10.81 -13.69
CA PHE A 322 -12.46 -10.98 -15.04
C PHE A 322 -11.13 -11.75 -15.05
N VAL A 323 -10.23 -11.48 -14.08
CA VAL A 323 -8.96 -12.20 -13.93
C VAL A 323 -9.21 -13.69 -13.63
N PHE A 324 -10.11 -14.02 -12.70
CA PHE A 324 -10.44 -15.41 -12.40
C PHE A 324 -11.04 -16.16 -13.59
N ASN A 325 -11.81 -15.48 -14.44
CA ASN A 325 -12.36 -16.09 -15.65
C ASN A 325 -11.24 -16.42 -16.68
N ILE A 326 -10.19 -15.60 -16.75
CA ILE A 326 -8.99 -15.91 -17.56
C ILE A 326 -8.25 -17.11 -16.96
N GLU A 327 -8.04 -17.13 -15.64
CA GLU A 327 -7.33 -18.20 -14.94
C GLU A 327 -8.06 -19.54 -15.00
N SER A 328 -9.40 -19.53 -15.08
CA SER A 328 -10.22 -20.75 -15.14
C SER A 328 -10.00 -21.57 -16.41
N LYS A 329 -9.49 -20.97 -17.50
CA LYS A 329 -9.29 -21.64 -18.79
C LYS A 329 -7.81 -21.62 -19.15
N TYR A 330 -7.17 -22.80 -19.17
CA TYR A 330 -5.75 -22.94 -19.45
C TYR A 330 -5.32 -22.26 -20.76
N GLU A 331 -6.02 -22.54 -21.87
CA GLU A 331 -5.74 -21.94 -23.19
C GLU A 331 -5.85 -20.41 -23.16
N SER A 332 -6.86 -19.88 -22.46
CA SER A 332 -7.04 -18.43 -22.31
C SER A 332 -5.92 -17.81 -21.49
N MET A 333 -5.44 -18.50 -20.45
CA MET A 333 -4.36 -18.06 -19.58
C MET A 333 -3.04 -17.99 -20.33
N GLU A 334 -2.68 -19.06 -21.05
CA GLU A 334 -1.43 -19.14 -21.81
C GLU A 334 -1.38 -18.07 -22.91
N ASP A 335 -2.44 -17.99 -23.71
CA ASP A 335 -2.54 -16.99 -24.77
C ASP A 335 -2.59 -15.55 -24.17
N TYR A 336 -3.01 -15.35 -22.91
CA TYR A 336 -3.00 -14.02 -22.29
C TYR A 336 -1.58 -13.50 -22.02
N GLY A 337 -0.58 -14.39 -21.92
CA GLY A 337 0.84 -14.04 -21.87
C GLY A 337 1.36 -13.52 -20.51
N GLY A 338 0.48 -13.43 -19.50
CA GLY A 338 0.81 -13.00 -18.14
C GLY A 338 1.45 -14.09 -17.26
N GLY A 339 1.50 -15.34 -17.72
CA GLY A 339 2.04 -16.48 -16.98
C GLY A 339 1.15 -16.97 -15.83
N ASP A 340 1.56 -18.06 -15.19
CA ASP A 340 0.76 -18.76 -14.17
C ASP A 340 0.67 -17.99 -12.83
N ASN A 341 -0.48 -18.12 -12.17
CA ASN A 341 -0.85 -17.52 -10.88
C ASN A 341 -1.15 -18.56 -9.80
N ALA A 342 -0.94 -19.86 -10.07
CA ALA A 342 -1.09 -20.92 -9.10
C ALA A 342 -0.18 -20.76 -7.87
N ASP A 343 -0.57 -21.39 -6.75
CA ASP A 343 0.22 -21.40 -5.52
C ASP A 343 1.41 -22.36 -5.67
N ILE A 344 2.63 -21.89 -5.37
CA ILE A 344 3.88 -22.65 -5.56
C ILE A 344 4.09 -23.82 -4.59
N LEU A 345 3.19 -24.02 -3.63
CA LEU A 345 3.38 -24.98 -2.53
C LEU A 345 3.47 -26.42 -3.07
N GLU A 346 2.67 -26.75 -4.08
CA GLU A 346 2.70 -28.06 -4.76
C GLU A 346 4.08 -28.29 -5.40
N ASP A 347 4.64 -27.28 -6.10
CA ASP A 347 5.94 -27.39 -6.77
C ASP A 347 7.13 -27.56 -5.80
N VAL A 348 7.05 -26.89 -4.65
CA VAL A 348 8.08 -26.97 -3.60
C VAL A 348 8.04 -28.34 -2.93
N GLU A 349 6.85 -28.90 -2.68
CA GLU A 349 6.70 -30.22 -2.07
C GLU A 349 7.16 -31.35 -3.02
N MET A 350 7.02 -31.14 -4.33
CA MET A 350 7.55 -32.06 -5.35
C MET A 350 9.04 -31.85 -5.68
N ASN A 351 9.72 -30.89 -5.03
CA ASN A 351 11.12 -30.53 -5.30
C ASN A 351 11.43 -30.28 -6.79
N LEU A 352 10.51 -29.65 -7.51
CA LEU A 352 10.72 -29.32 -8.92
C LEU A 352 11.84 -28.27 -9.09
N PRO A 353 12.65 -28.35 -10.16
CA PRO A 353 13.71 -27.38 -10.44
C PRO A 353 13.13 -25.96 -10.60
N ILE A 354 13.85 -24.95 -10.11
CA ILE A 354 13.40 -23.57 -10.19
C ILE A 354 13.47 -23.11 -11.66
N PRO A 355 12.36 -22.64 -12.26
CA PRO A 355 12.30 -22.36 -13.71
C PRO A 355 13.02 -21.06 -14.11
N TYR A 356 13.37 -20.20 -13.16
CA TYR A 356 13.98 -18.90 -13.40
C TYR A 356 15.47 -18.90 -13.02
N LYS A 357 16.25 -18.13 -13.77
CA LYS A 357 17.68 -17.93 -13.50
C LYS A 357 17.91 -17.37 -12.10
N ASP A 358 18.97 -17.84 -11.47
CA ASP A 358 19.42 -17.31 -10.19
C ASP A 358 19.93 -15.87 -10.35
N PHE A 359 19.62 -15.03 -9.37
CA PHE A 359 19.96 -13.61 -9.31
C PHE A 359 20.73 -13.25 -8.04
N THR A 360 20.96 -14.19 -7.12
CA THR A 360 21.60 -13.91 -5.82
C THR A 360 23.13 -13.89 -5.91
N LEU A 361 23.71 -14.74 -6.76
CA LEU A 361 25.17 -14.92 -6.88
C LEU A 361 25.87 -13.80 -7.65
N GLU A 362 25.38 -13.46 -8.85
CA GLU A 362 25.96 -12.44 -9.71
C GLU A 362 24.92 -11.36 -10.04
N GLN A 363 25.13 -10.15 -9.53
CA GLN A 363 24.26 -9.00 -9.82
C GLN A 363 24.88 -8.16 -10.91
N LYS A 364 24.73 -8.60 -12.17
CA LYS A 364 25.32 -7.90 -13.34
C LYS A 364 24.37 -6.82 -13.89
N SER A 365 23.06 -7.03 -13.74
CA SER A 365 22.04 -6.13 -14.28
C SER A 365 21.27 -5.39 -13.20
N ALA A 366 20.82 -4.17 -13.51
CA ALA A 366 20.01 -3.37 -12.57
C ALA A 366 18.71 -4.08 -12.14
N ILE A 367 18.15 -4.95 -12.99
CA ILE A 367 16.95 -5.73 -12.65
C ILE A 367 17.24 -6.79 -11.59
N GLU A 368 18.42 -7.44 -11.64
CA GLU A 368 18.85 -8.41 -10.62
C GLU A 368 19.11 -7.72 -9.28
N THR A 369 19.74 -6.54 -9.28
CA THR A 369 19.93 -5.73 -8.06
C THR A 369 18.59 -5.33 -7.43
N ILE A 370 17.61 -4.89 -8.25
CA ILE A 370 16.27 -4.55 -7.74
C ILE A 370 15.58 -5.79 -7.16
N LYS A 371 15.65 -6.94 -7.85
CA LYS A 371 15.08 -8.20 -7.33
C LYS A 371 15.72 -8.57 -6.00
N PHE A 372 17.05 -8.59 -5.93
CA PHE A 372 17.78 -8.88 -4.71
C PHE A 372 17.32 -8.00 -3.54
N ASN A 373 17.25 -6.68 -3.76
CA ASN A 373 16.78 -5.75 -2.75
C ASN A 373 15.33 -6.04 -2.30
N VAL A 374 14.42 -6.30 -3.24
CA VAL A 374 13.01 -6.59 -2.93
C VAL A 374 12.84 -7.94 -2.20
N PHE A 375 13.50 -9.00 -2.66
CA PHE A 375 13.31 -10.34 -2.09
C PHE A 375 14.03 -10.53 -0.75
N GLU A 376 15.17 -9.86 -0.53
CA GLU A 376 15.91 -9.98 0.73
C GLU A 376 15.54 -8.92 1.77
N ASN A 377 15.41 -7.64 1.39
CA ASN A 377 15.27 -6.54 2.36
C ASN A 377 13.83 -6.22 2.73
N MET A 378 12.83 -6.59 1.92
CA MET A 378 11.42 -6.24 2.18
C MET A 378 10.92 -6.77 3.53
N TYR A 379 11.46 -7.88 4.02
CA TYR A 379 11.12 -8.38 5.34
C TYR A 379 11.44 -7.39 6.46
N TRP A 380 12.63 -6.79 6.46
CA TRP A 380 13.00 -5.80 7.49
C TRP A 380 12.11 -4.56 7.40
N VAL A 381 11.76 -4.13 6.18
CA VAL A 381 10.79 -3.05 5.96
C VAL A 381 9.42 -3.43 6.55
N THR A 382 8.92 -4.66 6.30
CA THR A 382 7.65 -5.11 6.87
C THR A 382 7.67 -5.18 8.39
N MET A 383 8.77 -5.65 8.99
CA MET A 383 8.94 -5.68 10.45
C MET A 383 8.97 -4.28 11.05
N ALA A 384 9.66 -3.33 10.43
CA ALA A 384 9.69 -1.93 10.85
C ALA A 384 8.29 -1.30 10.80
N ILE A 385 7.50 -1.59 9.77
CA ILE A 385 6.13 -1.07 9.65
C ILE A 385 5.24 -1.66 10.73
N ILE A 386 5.29 -2.98 10.98
CA ILE A 386 4.53 -3.59 12.08
C ILE A 386 4.96 -2.97 13.42
N PHE A 387 6.24 -2.70 13.62
CA PHE A 387 6.73 -2.04 14.84
C PHE A 387 6.15 -0.63 14.99
N ILE A 388 6.18 0.19 13.94
CA ILE A 388 5.57 1.53 13.93
C ILE A 388 4.06 1.43 14.25
N THR A 389 3.37 0.45 13.67
CA THR A 389 1.93 0.27 13.93
C THR A 389 1.63 -0.09 15.38
N GLY A 390 2.51 -0.88 16.02
CA GLY A 390 2.40 -1.21 17.44
C GLY A 390 2.90 -0.11 18.39
N ALA A 391 3.87 0.70 17.98
CA ALA A 391 4.47 1.74 18.83
C ALA A 391 3.67 3.06 18.84
N THR A 392 2.92 3.34 17.78
CA THR A 392 2.18 4.61 17.62
C THR A 392 1.04 4.79 18.62
N ARG A 393 0.44 3.69 19.12
CA ARG A 393 -0.70 3.74 20.06
C ARG A 393 -0.53 2.73 21.19
N ILE A 394 -0.88 3.15 22.40
CA ILE A 394 -0.86 2.30 23.60
C ILE A 394 -2.23 1.64 23.76
N ASN A 395 -2.40 0.44 23.22
CA ASN A 395 -3.59 -0.39 23.44
C ASN A 395 -3.19 -1.88 23.46
N VAL A 396 -4.11 -2.74 23.90
CA VAL A 396 -3.86 -4.20 23.96
C VAL A 396 -3.57 -4.78 22.56
N PHE A 397 -4.14 -4.22 21.50
CA PHE A 397 -3.91 -4.69 20.13
C PHE A 397 -2.46 -4.44 19.67
N SER A 398 -1.96 -3.24 19.92
CA SER A 398 -0.60 -2.79 19.68
C SER A 398 0.43 -3.63 20.42
N PHE A 399 0.13 -4.02 21.67
CA PHE A 399 1.01 -4.90 22.44
C PHE A 399 1.32 -6.22 21.71
N PHE A 400 0.31 -6.86 21.11
CA PHE A 400 0.54 -8.10 20.35
C PHE A 400 1.31 -7.85 19.05
N TYR A 401 1.15 -6.70 18.38
CA TYR A 401 2.01 -6.35 17.23
C TYR A 401 3.47 -6.20 17.65
N VAL A 402 3.74 -5.48 18.75
CA VAL A 402 5.09 -5.31 19.30
C VAL A 402 5.69 -6.66 19.70
N MET A 403 4.92 -7.49 20.40
CA MET A 403 5.32 -8.86 20.77
C MET A 403 5.67 -9.69 19.52
N ALA A 404 4.81 -9.67 18.49
CA ALA A 404 5.04 -10.39 17.25
C ALA A 404 6.35 -9.93 16.57
N VAL A 405 6.60 -8.62 16.49
CA VAL A 405 7.85 -8.10 15.90
C VAL A 405 9.07 -8.57 16.67
N PHE A 406 9.07 -8.50 18.01
CA PHE A 406 10.21 -8.99 18.79
C PHE A 406 10.47 -10.48 18.56
N ILE A 407 9.42 -11.31 18.49
CA ILE A 407 9.54 -12.73 18.17
C ILE A 407 10.13 -12.93 16.77
N PHE A 408 9.62 -12.23 15.76
CA PHE A 408 10.11 -12.37 14.39
C PHE A 408 11.55 -11.84 14.24
N MET A 409 11.87 -10.71 14.87
CA MET A 409 13.20 -10.12 14.86
C MET A 409 14.23 -10.99 15.57
N TRP A 410 13.82 -11.67 16.67
CA TRP A 410 14.66 -12.64 17.37
C TRP A 410 15.05 -13.82 16.47
N PHE A 411 14.11 -14.36 15.69
CA PHE A 411 14.42 -15.40 14.71
C PHE A 411 15.16 -14.85 13.47
N GLY A 412 14.89 -13.60 13.09
CA GLY A 412 15.53 -12.90 11.97
C GLY A 412 15.47 -13.71 10.66
N LYS A 413 16.61 -13.79 9.96
CA LYS A 413 16.72 -14.51 8.67
C LYS A 413 16.58 -16.03 8.79
N GLN A 414 16.66 -16.61 9.99
CA GLN A 414 16.46 -18.06 10.16
C GLN A 414 15.01 -18.48 9.83
N VAL A 415 14.07 -17.54 9.85
CA VAL A 415 12.68 -17.76 9.43
C VAL A 415 12.60 -18.24 7.97
N TYR A 416 13.51 -17.80 7.09
CA TYR A 416 13.46 -18.16 5.67
C TYR A 416 13.83 -19.62 5.41
N VAL A 417 14.67 -20.20 6.26
CA VAL A 417 15.11 -21.61 6.15
C VAL A 417 14.00 -22.58 6.59
N LYS A 418 12.95 -22.09 7.26
CA LYS A 418 11.82 -22.94 7.64
C LYS A 418 11.06 -23.42 6.40
N PRO A 419 10.49 -24.64 6.42
CA PRO A 419 9.73 -25.14 5.27
C PRO A 419 8.58 -24.20 4.93
N LEU A 420 8.36 -23.97 3.63
CA LEU A 420 7.42 -22.97 3.11
C LEU A 420 6.02 -23.08 3.75
N ARG A 421 5.52 -24.29 3.98
CA ARG A 421 4.23 -24.53 4.63
C ARG A 421 4.15 -23.96 6.05
N LYS A 422 5.20 -24.10 6.86
CA LYS A 422 5.26 -23.52 8.22
C LYS A 422 5.41 -22.01 8.16
N LEU A 423 6.25 -21.51 7.24
CA LEU A 423 6.44 -20.07 7.01
C LEU A 423 5.12 -19.37 6.66
N LEU A 424 4.40 -19.88 5.65
CA LEU A 424 3.12 -19.33 5.22
C LEU A 424 2.06 -19.44 6.31
N ARG A 425 2.06 -20.51 7.12
CA ARG A 425 1.13 -20.64 8.25
C ARG A 425 1.37 -19.59 9.33
N MET A 426 2.63 -19.38 9.74
CA MET A 426 2.99 -18.35 10.70
C MET A 426 2.62 -16.95 10.17
N TRP A 427 2.83 -16.71 8.88
CA TRP A 427 2.51 -15.43 8.27
C TRP A 427 1.00 -15.20 8.10
N ASN A 428 0.24 -16.23 7.72
CA ASN A 428 -1.22 -16.17 7.65
C ASN A 428 -1.83 -15.91 9.04
N PHE A 429 -1.23 -16.42 10.12
CA PHE A 429 -1.65 -16.10 11.49
C PHE A 429 -1.49 -14.61 11.81
N LEU A 430 -0.37 -13.99 11.37
CA LEU A 430 -0.14 -12.55 11.54
C LEU A 430 -1.12 -11.70 10.70
N ILE A 431 -1.43 -12.11 9.48
CA ILE A 431 -2.47 -11.47 8.65
C ILE A 431 -3.86 -11.61 9.29
N ALA A 432 -4.20 -12.80 9.79
CA ALA A 432 -5.45 -13.05 10.48
C ALA A 432 -5.57 -12.18 11.74
N TYR A 433 -4.48 -12.03 12.49
CA TYR A 433 -4.42 -11.12 13.64
C TYR A 433 -4.71 -9.67 13.23
N CYS A 434 -4.07 -9.16 12.18
CA CYS A 434 -4.29 -7.79 11.69
C CYS A 434 -5.76 -7.54 11.30
N ILE A 435 -6.41 -8.49 10.65
CA ILE A 435 -7.83 -8.38 10.27
C ILE A 435 -8.74 -8.50 11.47
N LEU A 436 -8.39 -9.34 12.44
CA LEU A 436 -9.11 -9.43 13.70
C LEU A 436 -9.05 -8.09 14.45
N VAL A 437 -7.90 -7.43 14.48
CA VAL A 437 -7.74 -6.09 15.07
C VAL A 437 -8.62 -5.07 14.34
N LEU A 438 -8.60 -5.05 13.00
CA LEU A 438 -9.49 -4.19 12.21
C LEU A 438 -10.97 -4.44 12.54
N PHE A 439 -11.40 -5.71 12.57
CA PHE A 439 -12.75 -6.11 12.93
C PHE A 439 -13.14 -5.63 14.35
N LEU A 440 -12.30 -5.93 15.34
CA LEU A 440 -12.55 -5.53 16.74
C LEU A 440 -12.59 -4.01 16.90
N LYS A 441 -11.70 -3.26 16.24
CA LYS A 441 -11.73 -1.78 16.26
C LYS A 441 -13.01 -1.23 15.64
N THR A 442 -13.49 -1.80 14.53
CA THR A 442 -14.77 -1.37 13.95
C THR A 442 -15.98 -1.69 14.83
N LEU A 443 -15.96 -2.81 15.56
CA LEU A 443 -16.98 -3.11 16.55
C LEU A 443 -16.90 -2.19 17.77
N LEU A 444 -15.70 -1.88 18.24
CA LEU A 444 -15.47 -0.96 19.36
C LEU A 444 -15.92 0.46 19.04
N GLN A 445 -15.99 0.86 17.76
CA GLN A 445 -16.56 2.15 17.36
C GLN A 445 -18.03 2.30 17.80
N LEU A 446 -18.82 1.21 17.83
CA LEU A 446 -20.19 1.24 18.37
C LEU A 446 -20.16 1.61 19.85
N VAL A 447 -19.28 0.95 20.62
CA VAL A 447 -19.11 1.19 22.06
C VAL A 447 -18.63 2.63 22.30
N GLY A 448 -17.69 3.08 21.47
CA GLY A 448 -17.14 4.44 21.49
C GLY A 448 -18.18 5.52 21.23
N CYS A 449 -18.94 5.40 20.16
CA CYS A 449 -19.87 6.46 19.77
C CYS A 449 -21.16 6.48 20.61
N VAL A 450 -21.61 5.33 21.13
CA VAL A 450 -22.90 5.24 21.83
C VAL A 450 -22.75 5.26 23.34
N TYR A 451 -21.77 4.54 23.88
CA TYR A 451 -21.70 4.24 25.31
C TYR A 451 -20.59 4.98 26.06
N VAL A 452 -19.75 5.80 25.40
CA VAL A 452 -18.65 6.52 26.07
C VAL A 452 -19.12 7.38 27.24
N ASN A 453 -20.22 8.12 27.09
CA ASN A 453 -20.78 8.92 28.19
C ASN A 453 -21.17 8.04 29.39
N THR A 454 -21.78 6.88 29.13
CA THR A 454 -22.16 5.93 30.18
C THR A 454 -20.93 5.32 30.86
N LEU A 455 -19.89 5.00 30.10
CA LEU A 455 -18.63 4.40 30.61
C LEU A 455 -17.85 5.39 31.48
N VAL A 456 -17.74 6.65 31.04
CA VAL A 456 -17.08 7.72 31.80
C VAL A 456 -17.83 8.01 33.09
N ASN A 457 -19.16 8.11 33.03
CA ASN A 457 -20.00 8.38 34.20
C ASN A 457 -19.97 7.25 35.24
N LYS A 458 -19.74 6.00 34.80
CA LYS A 458 -19.57 4.83 35.69
C LYS A 458 -18.15 4.62 36.19
N HIS A 459 -17.24 5.59 36.01
CA HIS A 459 -15.83 5.50 36.40
C HIS A 459 -15.02 4.36 35.76
N GLN A 460 -15.41 3.90 34.56
CA GLN A 460 -14.74 2.81 33.83
C GLN A 460 -13.74 3.31 32.78
N CYS A 461 -12.96 4.36 33.08
CA CYS A 461 -11.99 4.91 32.13
C CYS A 461 -10.86 3.90 31.77
N TRP A 462 -10.56 2.94 32.65
CA TRP A 462 -9.58 1.89 32.37
C TRP A 462 -9.94 1.05 31.13
N ILE A 463 -11.23 0.78 30.88
CA ILE A 463 -11.68 0.02 29.69
C ILE A 463 -11.45 0.84 28.43
N VAL A 464 -11.77 2.13 28.49
CA VAL A 464 -11.60 3.08 27.39
C VAL A 464 -10.12 3.20 27.02
N GLN A 465 -9.23 3.31 28.01
CA GLN A 465 -7.78 3.39 27.79
C GLN A 465 -7.17 2.06 27.32
N LEU A 466 -7.57 0.92 27.90
CA LEU A 466 -7.01 -0.39 27.58
C LEU A 466 -7.27 -0.81 26.12
N PHE A 467 -8.49 -0.59 25.64
CA PHE A 467 -8.89 -0.93 24.27
C PHE A 467 -8.72 0.23 23.28
N GLY A 468 -8.36 1.43 23.76
CA GLY A 468 -8.28 2.64 22.95
C GLY A 468 -9.62 3.00 22.30
N VAL A 469 -10.71 2.95 23.07
CA VAL A 469 -12.07 3.20 22.56
C VAL A 469 -12.22 4.68 22.21
N GLN A 470 -12.36 4.97 20.92
CA GLN A 470 -12.53 6.32 20.38
C GLN A 470 -13.74 6.34 19.45
N CYS A 471 -14.30 7.54 19.19
CA CYS A 471 -15.38 7.72 18.23
C CYS A 471 -14.97 8.71 17.13
N LEU A 472 -14.62 8.18 15.95
CA LEU A 472 -14.40 8.96 14.72
C LEU A 472 -15.67 9.60 14.10
N LEU A 473 -16.86 9.28 14.60
CA LEU A 473 -18.13 9.69 13.99
C LEU A 473 -18.79 10.92 14.63
N SER A 474 -18.33 11.33 15.82
CA SER A 474 -19.00 12.33 16.65
C SER A 474 -18.15 13.60 16.77
N ASP A 475 -18.73 14.74 16.39
CA ASP A 475 -18.11 16.08 16.53
C ASP A 475 -18.20 16.63 17.97
N ASN A 476 -18.84 15.89 18.89
CA ASN A 476 -19.03 16.34 20.27
C ASN A 476 -17.76 16.10 21.12
N VAL A 477 -17.13 17.20 21.53
CA VAL A 477 -16.02 17.24 22.50
C VAL A 477 -16.54 16.83 23.88
N ILE A 478 -16.25 15.61 24.32
CA ILE A 478 -16.47 15.18 25.71
C ILE A 478 -15.15 15.33 26.45
N GLY A 479 -14.81 16.58 26.79
CA GLY A 479 -13.67 16.91 27.63
C GLY A 479 -14.09 17.00 29.09
N ASN A 480 -14.25 15.87 29.78
CA ASN A 480 -14.29 15.86 31.25
C ASN A 480 -12.91 15.52 31.79
N SER A 481 -12.43 16.29 32.77
CA SER A 481 -11.07 16.26 33.36
C SER A 481 -10.60 14.91 33.94
N LYS A 482 -11.44 13.87 33.95
CA LYS A 482 -11.14 12.54 34.52
C LYS A 482 -10.73 11.48 33.50
N CYS A 483 -10.90 11.71 32.19
CA CYS A 483 -10.51 10.75 31.15
C CYS A 483 -10.14 11.49 29.87
N VAL A 484 -8.84 11.57 29.55
CA VAL A 484 -8.35 12.18 28.30
C VAL A 484 -8.48 11.15 27.19
N VAL A 485 -9.36 11.43 26.22
CA VAL A 485 -9.51 10.63 25.00
C VAL A 485 -8.87 11.42 23.87
N GLU A 486 -7.83 10.86 23.23
CA GLU A 486 -7.23 11.47 22.04
C GLU A 486 -8.22 11.40 20.88
N HIS A 487 -8.48 12.54 20.22
CA HIS A 487 -9.61 12.70 19.31
C HIS A 487 -9.31 12.34 17.84
N ASP A 488 -8.04 12.30 17.43
CA ASP A 488 -7.75 12.46 16.00
C ASP A 488 -7.37 11.20 15.22
N ASP A 489 -7.21 10.01 15.83
CA ASP A 489 -6.92 8.79 15.04
C ASP A 489 -7.17 7.45 15.77
N ALA A 490 -8.16 6.67 15.33
CA ALA A 490 -8.39 5.31 15.88
C ALA A 490 -7.28 4.28 15.51
N GLY A 491 -6.21 4.73 14.85
CA GLY A 491 -5.09 3.90 14.39
C GLY A 491 -5.44 2.97 13.21
N LEU A 492 -6.66 3.06 12.67
CA LEU A 492 -7.12 2.23 11.54
C LEU A 492 -6.26 2.42 10.28
N ALA A 493 -5.76 3.63 10.04
CA ALA A 493 -4.89 3.90 8.89
C ALA A 493 -3.59 3.09 8.94
N TRP A 494 -2.94 3.04 10.11
CA TRP A 494 -1.73 2.23 10.30
C TRP A 494 -2.02 0.73 10.14
N ASP A 495 -3.16 0.23 10.62
CA ASP A 495 -3.55 -1.17 10.40
C ASP A 495 -3.72 -1.50 8.91
N VAL A 496 -4.27 -0.60 8.10
CA VAL A 496 -4.37 -0.78 6.63
C VAL A 496 -3.00 -0.79 5.95
N VAL A 497 -2.09 0.10 6.38
CA VAL A 497 -0.70 0.11 5.89
C VAL A 497 0.00 -1.20 6.28
N CYS A 498 -0.17 -1.66 7.52
CA CYS A 498 0.36 -2.93 8.01
C CYS A 498 -0.14 -4.09 7.15
N LEU A 499 -1.45 -4.20 6.94
CA LEU A 499 -2.06 -5.24 6.11
C LEU A 499 -1.50 -5.24 4.68
N THR A 500 -1.27 -4.05 4.11
CA THR A 500 -0.71 -3.90 2.75
C THR A 500 0.68 -4.55 2.65
N PHE A 501 1.57 -4.25 3.59
CA PHE A 501 2.91 -4.84 3.61
C PHE A 501 2.90 -6.33 3.96
N LEU A 502 2.00 -6.77 4.86
CA LEU A 502 1.84 -8.19 5.17
C LEU A 502 1.39 -9.01 3.95
N LEU A 503 0.42 -8.50 3.17
CA LEU A 503 -0.03 -9.16 1.94
C LEU A 503 1.05 -9.15 0.86
N MET A 504 1.80 -8.05 0.71
CA MET A 504 2.94 -7.98 -0.21
C MET A 504 4.01 -9.01 0.16
N GLN A 505 4.38 -9.11 1.43
CA GLN A 505 5.38 -10.07 1.90
C GLN A 505 4.90 -11.53 1.76
N ARG A 506 3.60 -11.79 1.99
CA ARG A 506 3.01 -13.11 1.72
C ARG A 506 3.18 -13.52 0.26
N ARG A 507 3.03 -12.57 -0.67
CA ARG A 507 3.21 -12.79 -2.11
C ARG A 507 4.68 -13.00 -2.49
N ILE A 508 5.60 -12.37 -1.77
CA ILE A 508 7.04 -12.60 -1.90
C ILE A 508 7.38 -14.05 -1.49
N TYR A 509 6.87 -14.51 -0.34
CA TYR A 509 7.10 -15.90 0.10
C TYR A 509 6.51 -16.95 -0.83
N SER A 510 5.39 -16.66 -1.49
CA SER A 510 4.77 -17.56 -2.47
C SER A 510 5.35 -17.43 -3.89
N SER A 511 6.53 -16.83 -4.05
CA SER A 511 7.19 -16.64 -5.34
C SER A 511 8.36 -17.61 -5.54
N HIS A 512 8.59 -18.07 -6.78
CA HIS A 512 9.76 -18.89 -7.10
C HIS A 512 11.10 -18.16 -6.87
N TYR A 513 11.13 -16.83 -6.98
CA TYR A 513 12.36 -16.06 -6.70
C TYR A 513 12.78 -16.15 -5.23
N PHE A 514 11.83 -16.32 -4.31
CA PHE A 514 12.14 -16.48 -2.89
C PHE A 514 12.86 -17.81 -2.59
N ARG A 515 12.69 -18.83 -3.44
CA ARG A 515 13.41 -20.11 -3.31
C ARG A 515 14.93 -19.90 -3.43
N HIS A 516 15.38 -19.12 -4.43
CA HIS A 516 16.80 -18.78 -4.59
C HIS A 516 17.38 -18.06 -3.37
N THR A 517 16.63 -17.09 -2.81
CA THR A 517 17.07 -16.40 -1.58
C THR A 517 17.12 -17.32 -0.36
N SER A 518 16.16 -18.24 -0.24
CA SER A 518 16.13 -19.23 0.83
C SER A 518 17.32 -20.19 0.74
N GLU A 519 17.61 -20.72 -0.46
CA GLU A 519 18.76 -21.60 -0.71
C GLU A 519 20.09 -20.88 -0.45
N THR A 520 20.19 -19.61 -0.85
CA THR A 520 21.38 -18.78 -0.58
C THR A 520 21.62 -18.59 0.92
N ILE A 521 20.57 -18.28 1.70
CA ILE A 521 20.68 -18.11 3.15
C ILE A 521 20.98 -19.44 3.86
N GLN A 522 20.42 -20.55 3.36
CA GLN A 522 20.75 -21.87 3.86
C GLN A 522 22.23 -22.22 3.61
N ALA A 523 22.74 -21.91 2.41
CA ALA A 523 24.15 -22.08 2.09
C ALA A 523 25.04 -21.19 2.97
N GLN A 524 24.67 -19.93 3.18
CA GLN A 524 25.39 -19.02 4.09
C GLN A 524 25.45 -19.57 5.51
N ASN A 525 24.35 -20.09 6.05
CA ASN A 525 24.30 -20.70 7.39
C ASN A 525 25.24 -21.91 7.50
N ASN A 526 25.32 -22.74 6.45
CA ASN A 526 26.24 -23.89 6.42
C ASN A 526 27.72 -23.46 6.32
N LEU A 527 28.00 -22.26 5.78
CA LEU A 527 29.35 -21.73 5.63
C LEU A 527 29.88 -20.98 6.87
N VAL A 528 29.03 -20.68 7.86
CA VAL A 528 29.42 -19.91 9.05
C VAL A 528 30.59 -20.57 9.80
N ALA A 529 30.59 -21.89 9.97
CA ALA A 529 31.66 -22.61 10.64
C ALA A 529 33.02 -22.49 9.91
N LYS A 530 33.00 -22.59 8.57
CA LYS A 530 34.20 -22.38 7.74
C LYS A 530 34.69 -20.94 7.81
N GLY A 531 33.78 -19.96 7.86
CA GLY A 531 34.12 -18.56 8.04
C GLY A 531 34.86 -18.32 9.35
N ALA A 532 34.38 -18.88 10.46
CA ALA A 532 35.03 -18.80 11.77
C ALA A 532 36.44 -19.43 11.76
N GLU A 533 36.59 -20.58 11.10
CA GLU A 533 37.90 -21.23 10.93
C GLU A 533 38.89 -20.33 10.17
N ILE A 534 38.44 -19.70 9.08
CA ILE A 534 39.28 -18.79 8.28
C ILE A 534 39.68 -17.57 9.10
N ILE A 535 38.73 -16.95 9.82
CA ILE A 535 39.00 -15.78 10.68
C ILE A 535 40.01 -16.16 11.76
N ASN A 536 39.86 -17.33 12.40
CA ASN A 536 40.79 -17.80 13.42
C ASN A 536 42.21 -18.00 12.84
N ARG A 537 42.32 -18.59 11.64
CA ARG A 537 43.62 -18.75 10.96
C ARG A 537 44.27 -17.40 10.62
N ILE A 538 43.49 -16.40 10.20
CA ILE A 538 43.99 -15.03 9.95
C ILE A 538 44.47 -14.40 11.25
N LEU A 539 43.70 -14.53 12.34
CA LEU A 539 44.05 -14.01 13.66
C LEU A 539 45.36 -14.62 14.19
N ILE A 540 45.50 -15.95 14.11
CA ILE A 540 46.71 -16.67 14.52
C ILE A 540 47.94 -16.15 13.74
N ARG A 541 47.82 -15.97 12.42
CA ARG A 541 48.91 -15.42 11.60
C ARG A 541 49.28 -13.99 12.00
N GLN A 542 48.28 -13.14 12.28
CA GLN A 542 48.53 -11.77 12.75
C GLN A 542 49.25 -11.75 14.12
N VAL A 543 48.87 -12.64 15.04
CA VAL A 543 49.53 -12.78 16.35
C VAL A 543 50.98 -13.25 16.18
N HIS A 544 51.24 -14.24 15.32
CA HIS A 544 52.62 -14.68 15.05
C HIS A 544 53.48 -13.57 14.46
N LYS A 545 52.95 -12.81 13.50
CA LYS A 545 53.67 -11.68 12.91
C LYS A 545 53.99 -10.61 13.96
N ARG A 546 53.03 -10.27 14.82
CA ARG A 546 53.25 -9.33 15.93
C ARG A 546 54.31 -9.84 16.91
N ASN A 547 54.26 -11.11 17.27
CA ASN A 547 55.25 -11.73 18.17
C ASN A 547 56.67 -11.72 17.56
N GLU A 548 56.80 -11.91 16.23
CA GLU A 548 58.08 -11.80 15.55
C GLU A 548 58.61 -10.37 15.53
N GLU A 549 57.76 -9.38 15.27
CA GLU A 549 58.09 -7.95 15.33
C GLU A 549 58.53 -7.54 16.75
N GLU A 550 57.77 -7.94 17.79
CA GLU A 550 58.13 -7.72 19.19
C GLU A 550 59.46 -8.38 19.55
N ARG A 551 59.70 -9.61 19.08
CA ARG A 551 60.96 -10.31 19.31
C ARG A 551 62.14 -9.61 18.65
N GLN A 552 61.97 -9.10 17.43
CA GLN A 552 63.00 -8.32 16.75
C GLN A 552 63.27 -6.99 17.46
N LEU A 553 62.23 -6.29 17.92
CA LEU A 553 62.37 -5.07 18.74
C LEU A 553 63.11 -5.37 20.04
N LEU A 554 62.73 -6.42 20.76
CA LEU A 554 63.41 -6.88 21.98
C LEU A 554 64.88 -7.21 21.72
N MET A 555 65.21 -7.86 20.61
CA MET A 555 66.61 -8.14 20.24
C MET A 555 67.40 -6.85 19.97
N LYS A 556 66.81 -5.89 19.25
CA LYS A 556 67.41 -4.56 19.00
C LYS A 556 67.64 -3.81 20.31
N ILE A 557 66.65 -3.76 21.20
CA ILE A 557 66.75 -3.13 22.53
C ILE A 557 67.86 -3.81 23.35
N LYS A 558 67.92 -5.15 23.37
CA LYS A 558 68.94 -5.90 24.11
C LYS A 558 70.35 -5.67 23.56
N GLN A 559 70.50 -5.46 22.24
CA GLN A 559 71.79 -5.11 21.64
C GLN A 559 72.18 -3.68 22.01
N GLN A 560 71.28 -2.71 21.85
CA GLN A 560 71.52 -1.32 22.26
C GLN A 560 71.89 -1.20 23.75
N MET A 561 71.21 -1.94 24.63
CA MET A 561 71.51 -1.96 26.06
C MET A 561 72.89 -2.56 26.36
N ARG A 562 73.31 -3.60 25.62
CA ARG A 562 74.66 -4.17 25.73
C ARG A 562 75.72 -3.19 25.24
N ASP A 563 75.50 -2.56 24.09
CA ASP A 563 76.39 -1.54 23.54
C ASP A 563 76.55 -0.39 24.55
N LEU A 564 75.44 0.13 25.09
CA LEU A 564 75.44 1.15 26.15
C LEU A 564 76.21 0.70 27.39
N LYS A 565 75.99 -0.54 27.86
CA LYS A 565 76.73 -1.09 29.02
C LYS A 565 78.22 -1.21 28.73
N THR A 566 78.63 -1.60 27.51
CA THR A 566 80.05 -1.66 27.13
C THR A 566 80.67 -0.26 27.01
N LYS A 567 79.94 0.72 26.46
CA LYS A 567 80.37 2.12 26.44
C LYS A 567 80.53 2.67 27.86
N GLN A 568 79.54 2.44 28.72
CA GLN A 568 79.60 2.83 30.12
C GLN A 568 80.75 2.13 30.86
N ALA A 569 81.02 0.85 30.58
CA ALA A 569 82.16 0.12 31.17
C ALA A 569 83.52 0.61 30.66
N LYS A 570 83.63 1.02 29.38
CA LYS A 570 84.83 1.69 28.85
C LYS A 570 85.05 3.04 29.53
N LEU A 571 84.00 3.86 29.65
CA LEU A 571 84.05 5.13 30.38
C LEU A 571 84.38 4.93 31.87
N LYS A 572 83.96 3.80 32.47
CA LYS A 572 84.27 3.45 33.86
C LYS A 572 85.75 3.09 34.10
N LYS A 573 86.52 2.71 33.07
CA LYS A 573 87.96 2.40 33.24
C LYS A 573 88.80 3.62 33.64
N ASP A 574 88.37 4.82 33.25
CA ASP A 574 89.07 6.08 33.52
C ASP A 574 88.34 6.95 34.57
N TYR A 575 87.39 6.37 35.33
CA TYR A 575 86.48 7.09 36.22
C TYR A 575 86.53 6.57 37.67
N HIS A 576 86.39 7.47 38.65
CA HIS A 576 86.34 7.15 40.08
C HIS A 576 84.88 7.08 40.56
N GLU A 577 84.46 5.96 41.16
CA GLU A 577 83.06 5.70 41.51
C GLU A 577 82.62 6.52 42.74
N PRO A 578 81.61 7.40 42.65
CA PRO A 578 81.16 8.23 43.77
C PRO A 578 80.32 7.42 44.76
N GLU A 579 80.51 7.64 46.07
CA GLU A 579 79.84 6.87 47.13
C GLU A 579 78.38 7.28 47.39
N GLU A 580 77.97 8.49 46.99
CA GLU A 580 76.61 9.02 47.20
C GLU A 580 75.84 9.24 45.89
N HIS A 581 74.54 8.89 45.90
CA HIS A 581 73.62 9.03 44.75
C HIS A 581 73.55 10.47 44.20
N PHE A 582 73.68 11.48 45.07
CA PHE A 582 73.63 12.88 44.66
C PHE A 582 74.88 13.31 43.89
N GLN A 583 76.05 12.80 44.25
CA GLN A 583 77.30 13.05 43.52
C GLN A 583 77.26 12.38 42.15
N ALA A 584 76.73 11.17 42.05
CA ALA A 584 76.61 10.44 40.78
C ALA A 584 75.77 11.20 39.71
N ILE A 585 74.70 11.88 40.12
CA ILE A 585 73.85 12.67 39.20
C ILE A 585 74.60 13.89 38.63
N ARG A 586 75.55 14.45 39.39
CA ARG A 586 76.29 15.67 39.00
C ARG A 586 77.68 15.41 38.45
N ALA A 587 78.13 14.16 38.38
CA ALA A 587 79.48 13.79 37.96
C ALA A 587 79.71 13.79 36.44
N GLY A 588 78.91 14.55 35.69
CA GLY A 588 79.08 14.70 34.25
C GLY A 588 80.15 15.74 33.92
N ASP A 589 81.11 15.39 33.06
CA ASP A 589 82.20 16.26 32.63
C ASP A 589 82.52 16.02 31.14
N TYR A 590 83.34 16.89 30.54
CA TYR A 590 83.53 16.97 29.08
C TYR A 590 84.02 15.67 28.43
N TYR A 591 84.76 14.83 29.16
CA TYR A 591 85.24 13.54 28.65
C TYR A 591 84.12 12.56 28.26
N LEU A 592 82.88 12.76 28.74
CA LEU A 592 81.70 11.98 28.34
C LEU A 592 81.18 12.32 26.94
N LEU A 593 81.58 13.46 26.37
CA LEU A 593 81.13 13.96 25.07
C LEU A 593 82.18 13.74 23.96
N GLU A 594 83.32 13.12 24.28
CA GLU A 594 84.35 12.82 23.28
C GLU A 594 83.85 11.79 22.26
N TYR A 595 83.95 12.12 20.97
CA TYR A 595 83.56 11.23 19.88
C TYR A 595 84.66 10.23 19.57
N ASP A 596 84.39 8.95 19.80
CA ASP A 596 85.29 7.85 19.41
C ASP A 596 85.32 7.72 17.87
N GLN A 597 86.44 8.09 17.23
CA GLN A 597 86.57 8.17 15.76
C GLN A 597 86.44 6.82 15.03
N ASN A 598 86.41 5.71 15.78
CA ASN A 598 86.30 4.36 15.24
C ASN A 598 84.87 3.80 15.20
N GLU A 599 83.84 4.54 15.64
CA GLU A 599 82.46 4.09 15.46
C GLU A 599 81.97 4.34 14.01
N PRO A 600 81.39 3.33 13.33
CA PRO A 600 80.73 3.59 12.05
C PRO A 600 79.55 4.54 12.30
N GLN A 601 79.50 5.66 11.57
CA GLN A 601 78.37 6.58 11.58
C GLN A 601 77.08 5.78 11.33
N LYS A 602 76.24 5.62 12.37
CA LYS A 602 74.86 5.16 12.17
C LYS A 602 74.15 6.27 11.41
N SER A 603 74.02 6.09 10.10
CA SER A 603 73.12 6.89 9.27
C SER A 603 71.77 6.95 9.96
N ALA A 604 71.30 8.16 10.27
CA ALA A 604 69.95 8.37 10.74
C ALA A 604 68.99 7.70 9.76
N VAL A 605 68.35 6.61 10.20
CA VAL A 605 67.23 6.04 9.46
C VAL A 605 66.15 7.13 9.49
N PRO A 606 65.73 7.70 8.35
CA PRO A 606 64.64 8.66 8.35
C PRO A 606 63.40 7.98 8.94
N PRO A 607 62.52 8.72 9.63
CA PRO A 607 61.33 8.13 10.22
C PRO A 607 60.58 7.35 9.14
N GLN A 608 60.39 6.04 9.37
CA GLN A 608 59.50 5.25 8.53
C GLN A 608 58.12 5.89 8.66
N ALA A 609 57.69 6.55 7.58
CA ALA A 609 56.32 6.98 7.42
C ALA A 609 55.43 5.76 7.65
N GLU A 610 54.54 5.86 8.63
CA GLU A 610 53.40 4.96 8.78
C GLU A 610 52.70 4.87 7.42
N SER A 611 52.84 3.73 6.75
CA SER A 611 51.92 3.39 5.67
C SER A 611 50.57 3.18 6.34
N LYS A 612 49.72 4.20 6.29
CA LYS A 612 48.28 4.03 6.42
C LYS A 612 47.87 2.95 5.42
N VAL A 613 47.48 1.81 5.96
CA VAL A 613 46.73 0.79 5.25
C VAL A 613 45.31 1.33 5.16
N ASP A 614 44.94 1.77 3.95
CA ASP A 614 43.55 1.77 3.49
C ASP A 614 43.12 0.34 3.14
#